data_AF-A0A1I1MF42-F1
#
_entry.id   AF-A0A1I1MF42-F1
#
_cell.length_a   1.000
_cell.length_b   1.000
_cell.length_c   1.000
_cell.angle_alpha   90.00
_cell.angle_beta   90.00
_cell.angle_gamma   90.00
#
_symmetry.space_group_name_H-M   'P 1'
#
loop_
_entity.id
_entity.type
_entity.pdbx_description
1 polymer ?
#
loop_
_entity_poly.entity_id
_entity_poly.type
_entity_poly.pdbx_seq_one_letter_code
_entity_poly.pdbx_strand_id
1 'polypeptide(L)'
;MIVTTTKKSVRKPASSYVNISRMDYELVCNVLLLLEETGMDDEEISFLLGKRNQYFFKLIDPRKKQKLKTDQADPLAPIFGKPHNQIIPLNVAPGEMIQLHHATRTVDEDEKSKTVTFSHIVYPEDGGDGKRVIWQKTSVKGERYKIKSEVLSFLKAKVSAGYFSKPRLALPLYLEMKRTLEPRSFAAMDLERALAKLLRGKGVLMCDSFDSQEHYVERHEIFAAQPADVSRLLEIWEASVRATHHFLSEGDIRYFLPLVRDKYIPSLEVYGIRNLDDKIMGFMGLAENKVEMLFIHPDDAGRGLGAFLIAKAVKLKGKPLFVDVNEQNPAAIRFYERIGFKSIGRSELDATGKPFPIIHMELPDSGAEKGEE
;
A
#
# COMPACT_ATOMS: atom_id res chain seq x y z
N MET A 1 7.72 5.57 25.09
CA MET A 1 7.42 6.73 25.94
C MET A 1 8.43 7.82 25.64
N ILE A 2 7.96 9.05 25.37
CA ILE A 2 8.81 10.24 25.17
C ILE A 2 8.66 11.10 26.42
N VAL A 3 9.77 11.46 27.05
CA VAL A 3 9.79 12.39 28.19
C VAL A 3 10.49 13.67 27.79
N THR A 4 9.83 14.81 28.00
CA THR A 4 10.38 16.14 27.69
C THR A 4 10.86 16.87 28.94
N THR A 5 12.11 17.34 28.96
CA THR A 5 12.64 18.17 30.06
C THR A 5 13.31 19.44 29.54
N THR A 6 12.98 20.58 30.16
CA THR A 6 13.54 21.89 29.81
C THR A 6 14.41 22.45 30.94
N LYS A 7 15.66 22.86 30.65
CA LYS A 7 16.58 23.47 31.63
C LYS A 7 17.48 24.55 30.98
N LYS A 8 17.98 25.51 31.75
CA LYS A 8 19.03 26.45 31.29
C LYS A 8 20.34 25.69 30.98
N SER A 9 21.08 26.11 29.96
CA SER A 9 22.35 25.49 29.57
C SER A 9 23.35 26.51 29.08
N VAL A 10 24.58 26.38 29.55
CA VAL A 10 25.72 27.21 29.12
C VAL A 10 25.95 27.10 27.62
N ARG A 11 26.25 28.24 27.00
CA ARG A 11 26.57 28.36 25.57
C ARG A 11 27.79 27.51 25.18
N LYS A 12 27.69 26.78 24.07
CA LYS A 12 28.74 25.88 23.57
C LYS A 12 29.70 26.60 22.59
N PRO A 13 30.78 25.96 22.11
CA PRO A 13 31.64 26.55 21.09
C PRO A 13 30.95 26.68 19.73
N ALA A 14 31.28 27.73 18.95
CA ALA A 14 30.58 28.05 17.69
C ALA A 14 30.64 26.97 16.60
N SER A 15 31.69 26.14 16.59
CA SER A 15 31.89 25.06 15.62
C SER A 15 30.87 23.91 15.72
N SER A 16 30.00 23.94 16.72
CA SER A 16 29.06 22.86 17.03
C SER A 16 27.59 23.22 16.75
N TYR A 17 27.34 24.33 16.05
CA TYR A 17 26.00 24.86 15.79
C TYR A 17 25.45 24.51 14.42
N VAL A 18 24.13 24.34 14.37
CA VAL A 18 23.36 24.22 13.14
C VAL A 18 22.31 25.33 13.11
N ASN A 19 22.15 25.98 11.95
CA ASN A 19 21.08 26.94 11.70
C ASN A 19 19.89 26.20 11.09
N ILE A 20 18.71 26.30 11.70
CA ILE A 20 17.45 25.73 11.20
C ILE A 20 16.35 26.79 11.22
N SER A 21 15.34 26.59 10.38
CA SER A 21 14.07 27.31 10.45
C SER A 21 13.42 27.16 11.82
N ARG A 22 13.07 28.27 12.46
CA ARG A 22 12.35 28.26 13.74
C ARG A 22 10.99 27.58 13.62
N MET A 23 10.31 27.79 12.50
CA MET A 23 9.00 27.19 12.21
C MET A 23 9.08 25.67 12.18
N ASP A 24 10.08 25.13 11.48
CA ASP A 24 10.29 23.68 11.42
C ASP A 24 10.58 23.12 12.82
N TYR A 25 11.47 23.79 13.59
CA TYR A 25 11.82 23.37 14.94
C TYR A 25 10.63 23.37 15.92
N GLU A 26 9.84 24.44 15.94
CA GLU A 26 8.68 24.53 16.83
C GLU A 26 7.60 23.50 16.45
N LEU A 27 7.40 23.26 15.15
CA LEU A 27 6.52 22.18 14.67
C LEU A 27 7.00 20.81 15.19
N VAL A 28 8.30 20.50 15.09
CA VAL A 28 8.87 19.26 15.67
C VAL A 28 8.51 19.15 17.15
N CYS A 29 8.74 20.21 17.92
CA CYS A 29 8.50 20.22 19.35
C CYS A 29 7.02 19.99 19.67
N ASN A 30 6.11 20.66 18.96
CA ASN A 30 4.67 20.48 19.14
C ASN A 30 4.26 19.03 18.88
N VAL A 31 4.76 18.40 17.82
CA VAL A 31 4.39 17.01 17.53
C VAL A 31 4.98 16.03 18.56
N LEU A 32 6.19 16.28 19.08
CA LEU A 32 6.76 15.47 20.17
C LEU A 32 5.96 15.59 21.47
N LEU A 33 5.47 16.80 21.78
CA LEU A 33 4.58 17.01 22.93
C LEU A 33 3.23 16.31 22.74
N LEU A 34 2.69 16.33 21.52
CA LEU A 34 1.44 15.63 21.20
C LEU A 34 1.59 14.10 21.25
N LEU A 35 2.74 13.55 20.86
CA LEU A 35 3.06 12.14 21.07
C LEU A 35 3.03 11.78 22.56
N GLU A 36 3.66 12.60 23.40
CA GLU A 36 3.64 12.43 24.87
C GLU A 36 2.21 12.56 25.43
N GLU A 37 1.44 13.58 25.01
CA GLU A 37 0.05 13.82 25.43
C GLU A 37 -0.87 12.66 25.06
N THR A 38 -0.74 12.13 23.85
CA THR A 38 -1.62 11.07 23.33
C THR A 38 -1.17 9.67 23.69
N GLY A 39 0.05 9.51 24.21
CA GLY A 39 0.68 8.22 24.44
C GLY A 39 1.05 7.46 23.16
N MET A 40 0.92 8.11 21.99
CA MET A 40 1.30 7.55 20.70
C MET A 40 2.83 7.53 20.58
N ASP A 41 3.38 6.53 19.89
CA ASP A 41 4.80 6.51 19.54
C ASP A 41 5.08 6.95 18.10
N ASP A 42 6.35 7.12 17.77
CA ASP A 42 6.79 7.54 16.45
C ASP A 42 6.59 6.50 15.34
N GLU A 43 6.56 5.22 15.69
CA GLU A 43 6.31 4.13 14.75
C GLU A 43 4.83 4.16 14.34
N GLU A 44 3.93 4.42 15.29
CA GLU A 44 2.51 4.62 15.08
C GLU A 44 2.22 5.80 14.13
N ILE A 45 2.82 6.97 14.35
CA ILE A 45 2.65 8.10 13.42
C ILE A 45 3.20 7.75 12.03
N SER A 46 4.38 7.13 11.97
CA SER A 46 5.00 6.76 10.69
C SER A 46 4.11 5.79 9.91
N PHE A 47 3.49 4.83 10.61
CA PHE A 47 2.50 3.91 10.06
C PHE A 47 1.28 4.66 9.50
N LEU A 48 0.69 5.60 10.25
CA LEU A 48 -0.47 6.37 9.80
C LEU A 48 -0.18 7.25 8.57
N LEU A 49 1.03 7.80 8.50
CA LEU A 49 1.53 8.56 7.35
C LEU A 49 1.95 7.69 6.15
N GLY A 50 1.81 6.36 6.24
CA GLY A 50 2.06 5.43 5.14
C GLY A 50 3.53 5.15 4.86
N LYS A 51 4.45 5.45 5.79
CA LYS A 51 5.89 5.19 5.62
C LYS A 51 6.38 4.18 6.65
N ARG A 52 6.53 2.92 6.24
CA ARG A 52 7.02 1.88 7.15
C ARG A 52 8.53 2.04 7.40
N ASN A 53 8.92 2.04 8.68
CA ASN A 53 10.28 1.78 9.20
C ASN A 53 11.37 2.85 9.17
N GLN A 54 11.18 4.13 8.82
CA GLN A 54 12.36 5.03 8.80
C GLN A 54 12.18 6.51 9.09
N TYR A 55 11.20 6.97 9.87
CA TYR A 55 10.75 8.33 9.57
C TYR A 55 10.59 9.32 10.70
N PHE A 56 9.70 9.18 11.67
CA PHE A 56 9.38 10.35 12.51
C PHE A 56 10.61 11.09 13.09
N PHE A 57 11.53 10.41 13.80
CA PHE A 57 12.77 11.04 14.30
C PHE A 57 13.90 11.23 13.27
N LYS A 58 13.84 10.60 12.09
CA LYS A 58 14.84 10.72 11.01
C LYS A 58 14.50 11.80 9.95
N LEU A 59 13.21 12.02 9.70
CA LEU A 59 12.62 13.07 8.86
C LEU A 59 12.48 14.35 9.66
N ILE A 60 11.97 14.24 10.89
CA ILE A 60 11.82 15.36 11.83
C ILE A 60 13.05 15.40 12.72
N ASP A 61 14.19 15.37 12.05
CA ASP A 61 15.48 15.51 12.70
C ASP A 61 15.83 17.00 12.65
N PRO A 62 15.74 17.75 13.77
CA PRO A 62 16.09 19.18 13.78
C PRO A 62 17.58 19.43 13.48
N ARG A 63 18.39 18.36 13.32
CA ARG A 63 19.78 18.41 12.84
C ARG A 63 19.87 18.47 11.31
N LYS A 64 18.81 18.08 10.59
CA LYS A 64 18.76 18.05 9.12
C LYS A 64 17.89 19.19 8.61
N LYS A 65 18.30 19.82 7.51
CA LYS A 65 17.50 20.83 6.78
C LYS A 65 16.27 20.23 6.06
N GLN A 66 15.74 19.09 6.53
CA GLN A 66 14.56 18.47 5.94
C GLN A 66 13.34 19.19 6.50
N LYS A 67 12.73 20.04 5.67
CA LYS A 67 11.45 20.67 5.99
C LYS A 67 10.36 19.61 6.08
N LEU A 68 9.45 19.76 7.04
CA LEU A 68 8.21 19.00 6.98
C LEU A 68 7.45 19.47 5.74
N LYS A 69 7.20 18.56 4.81
CA LYS A 69 6.43 18.91 3.62
C LYS A 69 4.96 19.07 4.00
N THR A 70 4.22 19.91 3.28
CA THR A 70 2.81 20.22 3.57
C THR A 70 1.94 18.95 3.61
N ASP A 71 2.21 17.99 2.73
CA ASP A 71 1.55 16.67 2.70
C ASP A 71 1.74 15.84 3.98
N GLN A 72 2.71 16.21 4.83
CA GLN A 72 2.98 15.57 6.11
C GLN A 72 2.37 16.32 7.30
N ALA A 73 2.06 17.61 7.15
CA ALA A 73 1.51 18.44 8.22
C ALA A 73 -0.02 18.30 8.32
N ASP A 74 -0.72 18.29 7.19
CA ASP A 74 -2.18 18.21 7.14
C ASP A 74 -2.75 16.95 7.84
N PRO A 75 -2.13 15.75 7.72
CA PRO A 75 -2.62 14.57 8.42
C PRO A 75 -2.46 14.63 9.95
N LEU A 76 -1.63 15.52 10.50
CA LEU A 76 -1.38 15.58 11.94
C LEU A 76 -2.64 16.00 12.72
N ALA A 77 -3.43 16.93 12.18
CA ALA A 77 -4.66 17.40 12.80
C ALA A 77 -5.65 16.26 13.10
N PRO A 78 -6.06 15.44 12.12
CA PRO A 78 -6.92 14.28 12.39
C PRO A 78 -6.22 13.15 13.17
N ILE A 79 -4.89 12.99 13.08
CA ILE A 79 -4.14 11.98 13.88
C ILE A 79 -4.26 12.27 15.38
N PHE A 80 -4.00 13.52 15.78
CA PHE A 80 -4.02 13.93 17.19
C PHE A 80 -5.39 14.40 17.67
N GLY A 81 -6.34 14.63 16.75
CA GLY A 81 -7.63 15.23 17.08
C GLY A 81 -7.48 16.69 17.54
N LYS A 82 -6.53 17.43 16.97
CA LYS A 82 -6.23 18.83 17.31
C LYS A 82 -6.37 19.71 16.07
N PRO A 83 -6.84 20.96 16.21
CA PRO A 83 -6.87 21.89 15.08
C PRO A 83 -5.44 22.29 14.65
N HIS A 84 -5.26 22.64 13.37
CA HIS A 84 -3.95 22.98 12.81
C HIS A 84 -3.21 24.08 13.60
N ASN A 85 -3.91 25.06 14.15
CA ASN A 85 -3.32 26.14 14.95
C ASN A 85 -2.74 25.69 16.30
N GLN A 86 -3.04 24.47 16.77
CA GLN A 86 -2.42 23.86 17.95
C GLN A 86 -1.22 22.97 17.59
N ILE A 87 -0.99 22.72 16.31
CA ILE A 87 0.10 21.88 15.80
C ILE A 87 1.15 22.74 15.10
N ILE A 88 0.71 23.60 14.19
CA ILE A 88 1.54 24.48 13.38
C ILE A 88 1.79 25.79 14.15
N PRO A 89 3.05 26.20 14.35
CA PRO A 89 3.38 27.48 14.99
C PRO A 89 2.86 28.66 14.16
N LEU A 90 1.99 29.49 14.75
CA LEU A 90 1.43 30.68 14.09
C LEU A 90 2.19 31.97 14.39
N ASN A 91 3.03 31.98 15.44
CA ASN A 91 3.71 33.17 15.94
C ASN A 91 5.20 33.21 15.55
N VAL A 92 5.56 32.61 14.42
CA VAL A 92 6.94 32.56 13.91
C VAL A 92 7.01 33.34 12.61
N ALA A 93 7.96 34.27 12.51
CA ALA A 93 8.13 35.06 11.30
C ALA A 93 8.64 34.18 10.14
N PRO A 94 8.17 34.41 8.90
CA PRO A 94 8.68 33.68 7.74
C PRO A 94 10.20 33.84 7.58
N GLY A 95 10.90 32.72 7.41
CA GLY A 95 12.36 32.72 7.22
C GLY A 95 13.19 32.94 8.49
N GLU A 96 12.55 33.02 9.66
CA GLU A 96 13.23 33.10 10.94
C GLU A 96 14.07 31.84 11.22
N MET A 97 15.32 32.04 11.62
CA MET A 97 16.30 30.98 11.82
C MET A 97 16.80 30.97 13.27
N ILE A 98 16.95 29.79 13.86
CA ILE A 98 17.53 29.61 15.20
C ILE A 98 18.86 28.87 15.13
N GLN A 99 19.75 29.22 16.05
CA GLN A 99 20.97 28.48 16.32
C GLN A 99 20.69 27.37 17.33
N LEU A 100 21.02 26.14 16.97
CA LEU A 100 20.92 25.00 17.86
C LEU A 100 22.26 24.27 18.04
N HIS A 101 22.50 23.80 19.25
CA HIS A 101 23.45 22.71 19.50
C HIS A 101 22.68 21.43 19.78
N HIS A 102 23.02 20.34 19.10
CA HIS A 102 22.35 19.06 19.30
C HIS A 102 23.32 17.98 19.78
N ALA A 103 22.79 17.01 20.54
CA ALA A 103 23.52 15.81 20.91
C ALA A 103 22.55 14.62 20.95
N THR A 104 23.05 13.45 20.57
CA THR A 104 22.33 12.18 20.71
C THR A 104 23.17 11.24 21.52
N ARG A 105 22.57 10.66 22.56
CA ARG A 105 23.19 9.63 23.38
C ARG A 105 22.31 8.39 23.34
N THR A 106 22.90 7.25 23.06
CA THR A 106 22.24 5.96 23.15
C THR A 106 22.79 5.22 24.36
N VAL A 107 21.91 4.69 25.19
CA VAL A 107 22.26 3.85 26.33
C VAL A 107 21.47 2.56 26.19
N ASP A 108 22.17 1.44 26.14
CA ASP A 108 21.55 0.12 26.34
C ASP A 108 21.42 -0.05 27.85
N GLU A 109 20.19 -0.04 28.37
CA GLU A 109 19.94 -0.11 29.81
C GLU A 109 20.13 -1.54 30.31
N ASP A 110 19.64 -2.53 29.55
CA ASP A 110 19.83 -3.97 29.73
C ASP A 110 19.77 -4.67 28.35
N GLU A 111 19.97 -6.00 28.27
CA GLU A 111 19.83 -6.79 27.02
C GLU A 111 18.46 -6.62 26.32
N LYS A 112 17.45 -6.14 27.05
CA LYS A 112 16.05 -6.04 26.61
C LYS A 112 15.56 -4.62 26.40
N SER A 113 16.29 -3.57 26.80
CA SER A 113 15.82 -2.19 26.71
C SER A 113 16.89 -1.26 26.16
N LYS A 114 16.46 -0.34 25.30
CA LYS A 114 17.31 0.66 24.68
C LYS A 114 16.71 2.04 24.86
N THR A 115 17.47 2.95 25.45
CA THR A 115 17.06 4.35 25.62
C THR A 115 17.90 5.25 24.73
N VAL A 116 17.23 6.00 23.85
CA VAL A 116 17.84 7.03 23.01
C VAL A 116 17.45 8.40 23.56
N THR A 117 18.45 9.19 23.95
CA THR A 117 18.29 10.56 24.42
C THR A 117 18.72 11.54 23.35
N PHE A 118 17.83 12.43 22.97
CA PHE A 118 18.07 13.57 22.09
C PHE A 118 18.09 14.85 22.93
N SER A 119 19.11 15.69 22.79
CA SER A 119 19.14 16.99 23.47
C SER A 119 19.43 18.11 22.49
N HIS A 120 18.69 19.20 22.60
CA HIS A 120 18.88 20.41 21.80
C HIS A 120 19.03 21.60 22.73
N ILE A 121 19.96 22.48 22.45
CA ILE A 121 20.10 23.76 23.14
C ILE A 121 19.77 24.84 22.12
N VAL A 122 18.70 25.58 22.36
CA VAL A 122 18.29 26.72 21.53
C VAL A 122 18.89 27.98 22.15
N TYR A 123 19.62 28.77 21.35
CA TYR A 123 20.23 30.02 21.80
C TYR A 123 19.35 31.22 21.43
N PRO A 124 19.28 32.23 22.31
CA PRO A 124 18.56 33.46 22.01
C PRO A 124 19.37 34.33 21.02
N GLU A 125 18.67 35.16 20.24
CA GLU A 125 19.27 35.99 19.19
C GLU A 125 20.19 37.09 19.73
N ASP A 126 19.88 37.63 20.90
CA ASP A 126 20.62 38.69 21.60
C ASP A 126 21.93 38.21 22.24
N GLY A 127 22.19 36.90 22.22
CA GLY A 127 23.37 36.27 22.79
C GLY A 127 23.21 35.99 24.28
N GLY A 128 23.39 34.72 24.67
CA GLY A 128 23.28 34.30 26.07
C GLY A 128 23.28 32.79 26.22
N ASP A 129 22.99 32.34 27.45
CA ASP A 129 22.77 30.92 27.74
C ASP A 129 21.53 30.41 27.03
N GLY A 130 21.60 29.16 26.56
CA GLY A 130 20.53 28.54 25.79
C GLY A 130 19.52 27.78 26.65
N LYS A 131 18.35 27.54 26.06
CA LYS A 131 17.32 26.66 26.61
C LYS A 131 17.57 25.24 26.11
N ARG A 132 17.92 24.31 27.01
CA ARG A 132 18.09 22.90 26.68
C ARG A 132 16.76 22.16 26.78
N VAL A 133 16.38 21.49 25.69
CA VAL A 133 15.26 20.55 25.62
C VAL A 133 15.82 19.14 25.45
N ILE A 134 15.37 18.21 26.28
CA ILE A 134 15.81 16.81 26.28
C ILE A 134 14.58 15.93 26.02
N TRP A 135 14.71 15.02 25.06
CA TRP A 135 13.74 13.98 24.74
C TRP A 135 14.37 12.61 24.93
N GLN A 136 13.68 11.72 25.62
CA GLN A 136 14.14 10.35 25.82
C GLN A 136 13.12 9.37 25.26
N LYS A 137 13.56 8.47 24.38
CA LYS A 137 12.77 7.35 23.86
C LYS A 137 13.35 6.04 24.39
N THR A 138 12.58 5.34 25.21
CA THR A 138 12.90 3.97 25.62
C THR A 138 12.09 2.98 24.79
N SER A 139 12.76 1.98 24.22
CA SER A 139 12.13 0.83 23.56
C SER A 139 12.47 -0.46 24.28
N VAL A 140 11.49 -1.34 24.41
CA VAL A 140 11.63 -2.66 25.04
C VAL A 140 11.55 -3.74 23.95
N LYS A 141 12.52 -4.64 23.91
CA LYS A 141 12.57 -5.79 22.99
C LYS A 141 11.92 -7.00 23.64
N GLY A 142 11.14 -7.73 22.83
CA GLY A 142 10.66 -9.07 23.18
C GLY A 142 9.33 -9.14 23.91
N GLU A 143 8.64 -8.01 24.11
CA GLU A 143 7.29 -8.05 24.69
C GLU A 143 6.29 -8.59 23.66
N ARG A 144 5.60 -9.68 24.02
CA ARG A 144 4.65 -10.34 23.13
C ARG A 144 3.34 -9.56 23.14
N TYR A 145 3.14 -8.72 22.14
CA TYR A 145 1.92 -7.95 21.99
C TYR A 145 0.68 -8.85 21.79
N LYS A 146 -0.35 -8.67 22.63
CA LYS A 146 -1.62 -9.39 22.49
C LYS A 146 -2.53 -8.63 21.52
N ILE A 147 -2.74 -9.23 20.34
CA ILE A 147 -3.65 -8.72 19.32
C ILE A 147 -5.08 -8.65 19.87
N LYS A 148 -5.73 -7.50 19.70
CA LYS A 148 -7.14 -7.30 20.07
C LYS A 148 -8.03 -7.96 19.02
N SER A 149 -8.94 -8.82 19.47
CA SER A 149 -9.88 -9.56 18.63
C SER A 149 -10.79 -8.64 17.82
N GLU A 150 -11.23 -7.54 18.43
CA GLU A 150 -12.17 -6.57 17.89
C GLU A 150 -11.55 -5.84 16.68
N VAL A 151 -10.29 -5.41 16.81
CA VAL A 151 -9.53 -4.80 15.72
C VAL A 151 -9.26 -5.82 14.62
N LEU A 152 -8.94 -7.07 14.96
CA LEU A 152 -8.73 -8.12 13.98
C LEU A 152 -10.01 -8.43 13.18
N SER A 153 -11.17 -8.52 13.85
CA SER A 153 -12.47 -8.72 13.23
C SER A 153 -12.87 -7.55 12.34
N PHE A 154 -12.65 -6.32 12.82
CA PHE A 154 -12.83 -5.10 12.01
C PHE A 154 -12.01 -5.16 10.72
N LEU A 155 -10.72 -5.50 10.81
CA LEU A 155 -9.87 -5.61 9.63
C LEU A 155 -10.31 -6.74 8.69
N LYS A 156 -10.68 -7.92 9.20
CA LYS A 156 -11.21 -9.01 8.37
C LYS A 156 -12.46 -8.58 7.59
N ALA A 157 -13.39 -7.87 8.23
CA ALA A 157 -14.56 -7.31 7.55
C ALA A 157 -14.14 -6.31 6.44
N LYS A 158 -13.11 -5.50 6.68
CA LYS A 158 -12.54 -4.60 5.66
C LYS A 158 -11.93 -5.37 4.48
N VAL A 159 -11.24 -6.49 4.74
CA VAL A 159 -10.73 -7.38 3.69
C VAL A 159 -11.88 -7.91 2.84
N SER A 160 -12.89 -8.51 3.47
CA SER A 160 -14.05 -9.08 2.77
C SER A 160 -14.85 -8.03 1.99
N ALA A 161 -14.91 -6.79 2.49
CA ALA A 161 -15.53 -5.66 1.80
C ALA A 161 -14.65 -5.06 0.67
N GLY A 162 -13.48 -5.65 0.38
CA GLY A 162 -12.58 -5.19 -0.67
C GLY A 162 -11.90 -3.84 -0.36
N TYR A 163 -11.82 -3.42 0.90
CA TYR A 163 -11.23 -2.13 1.30
C TYR A 163 -9.80 -1.94 0.76
N PHE A 164 -9.00 -3.01 0.80
CA PHE A 164 -7.60 -3.02 0.42
C PHE A 164 -7.36 -3.18 -1.09
N SER A 165 -8.40 -3.39 -1.91
CA SER A 165 -8.30 -3.52 -3.37
C SER A 165 -7.68 -2.30 -4.08
N LYS A 166 -7.54 -1.18 -3.38
CA LYS A 166 -6.89 0.04 -3.85
C LYS A 166 -5.81 0.47 -2.86
N PRO A 167 -4.68 1.03 -3.33
CA PRO A 167 -3.70 1.68 -2.46
C PRO A 167 -4.36 2.75 -1.60
N ARG A 168 -4.12 2.71 -0.29
CA ARG A 168 -4.67 3.65 0.69
C ARG A 168 -3.67 3.88 1.81
N LEU A 169 -3.67 5.08 2.37
CA LEU A 169 -2.99 5.36 3.63
C LEU A 169 -3.67 4.61 4.78
N ALA A 170 -2.92 4.35 5.85
CA ALA A 170 -3.48 3.73 7.06
C ALA A 170 -4.38 4.69 7.84
N LEU A 171 -4.19 6.01 7.72
CA LEU A 171 -4.95 7.02 8.46
C LEU A 171 -6.49 6.90 8.29
N PRO A 172 -7.07 6.85 7.07
CA PRO A 172 -8.51 6.64 6.92
C PRO A 172 -9.04 5.39 7.63
N LEU A 173 -8.27 4.30 7.59
CA LEU A 173 -8.64 3.03 8.23
C LEU A 173 -8.60 3.17 9.76
N TYR A 174 -7.62 3.88 10.29
CA TYR A 174 -7.50 4.20 11.72
C TYR A 174 -8.65 5.09 12.21
N LEU A 175 -8.98 6.17 11.49
CA LEU A 175 -10.11 7.04 11.85
C LEU A 175 -11.44 6.29 11.82
N GLU A 176 -11.63 5.44 10.82
CA GLU A 176 -12.82 4.60 10.73
C GLU A 176 -12.89 3.58 11.88
N MET A 177 -11.76 2.96 12.24
CA MET A 177 -11.67 2.06 13.40
C MET A 177 -12.09 2.79 14.68
N LYS A 178 -11.57 4.01 14.93
CA LYS A 178 -11.94 4.81 16.11
C LYS A 178 -13.43 5.15 16.16
N ARG A 179 -14.05 5.44 15.01
CA ARG A 179 -15.48 5.76 14.92
C ARG A 179 -16.37 4.53 15.11
N THR A 180 -15.93 3.38 14.60
CA THR A 180 -16.76 2.16 14.56
C THR A 180 -16.69 1.38 15.87
N LEU A 181 -15.56 1.46 16.57
CA LEU A 181 -15.31 0.71 17.80
C LEU A 181 -15.34 1.66 19.02
N GLU A 182 -16.52 1.98 19.57
CA GLU A 182 -16.69 2.77 20.82
C GLU A 182 -16.58 1.92 22.12
N PRO A 183 -16.32 2.50 23.32
CA PRO A 183 -15.48 3.66 23.67
C PRO A 183 -14.10 3.20 24.22
N ARG A 184 -13.66 1.99 23.89
CA ARG A 184 -12.27 1.58 24.15
C ARG A 184 -11.38 2.24 23.11
N SER A 185 -10.56 3.20 23.53
CA SER A 185 -9.60 3.84 22.62
C SER A 185 -8.56 2.81 22.16
N PHE A 186 -8.71 2.29 20.94
CA PHE A 186 -7.68 1.51 20.27
C PHE A 186 -6.62 2.45 19.70
N ALA A 187 -5.36 2.11 19.91
CA ALA A 187 -4.21 2.84 19.41
C ALA A 187 -3.91 2.46 17.95
N ALA A 188 -3.07 3.25 17.29
CA ALA A 188 -2.64 2.93 15.93
C ALA A 188 -1.79 1.65 15.90
N MET A 189 -1.07 1.36 16.98
CA MET A 189 -0.34 0.11 17.17
C MET A 189 -1.28 -1.11 17.19
N ASP A 190 -2.48 -1.01 17.76
CA ASP A 190 -3.45 -2.14 17.72
C ASP A 190 -3.77 -2.48 16.26
N LEU A 191 -4.01 -1.46 15.43
CA LEU A 191 -4.26 -1.59 14.00
C LEU A 191 -3.05 -2.18 13.26
N GLU A 192 -1.85 -1.64 13.48
CA GLU A 192 -0.62 -2.10 12.84
C GLU A 192 -0.33 -3.58 13.15
N ARG A 193 -0.45 -3.96 14.43
CA ARG A 193 -0.18 -5.34 14.90
C ARG A 193 -1.21 -6.32 14.37
N ALA A 194 -2.49 -5.92 14.30
CA ALA A 194 -3.54 -6.73 13.71
C ALA A 194 -3.34 -6.89 12.19
N LEU A 195 -2.96 -5.83 11.47
CA LEU A 195 -2.63 -5.92 10.04
C LEU A 195 -1.43 -6.84 9.79
N ALA A 196 -0.38 -6.72 10.62
CA ALA A 196 0.78 -7.62 10.57
C ALA A 196 0.37 -9.09 10.81
N LYS A 197 -0.63 -9.35 11.65
CA LYS A 197 -1.18 -10.70 11.83
C LYS A 197 -1.90 -11.20 10.59
N LEU A 198 -2.65 -10.35 9.88
CA LEU A 198 -3.33 -10.73 8.64
C LEU A 198 -2.35 -11.01 7.49
N LEU A 199 -1.14 -10.43 7.52
CA LEU A 199 -0.13 -10.60 6.48
C LEU A 199 0.81 -11.80 6.69
N ARG A 200 0.98 -12.26 7.94
CA ARG A 200 1.94 -13.33 8.28
C ARG A 200 1.34 -14.72 8.06
N GLY A 201 2.16 -15.64 7.54
CA GLY A 201 1.80 -17.06 7.40
C GLY A 201 0.55 -17.24 6.53
N LYS A 202 -0.45 -17.99 7.05
CA LYS A 202 -1.76 -18.20 6.41
C LYS A 202 -2.79 -17.09 6.71
N GLY A 203 -2.34 -15.87 7.03
CA GLY A 203 -3.26 -14.75 7.25
C GLY A 203 -4.03 -14.39 5.98
N VAL A 204 -5.22 -13.79 6.11
CA VAL A 204 -6.13 -13.54 4.97
C VAL A 204 -5.67 -12.43 4.02
N LEU A 205 -4.61 -11.70 4.35
CA LEU A 205 -4.01 -10.69 3.48
C LEU A 205 -2.63 -11.15 2.99
N MET A 206 -2.29 -10.71 1.80
CA MET A 206 -0.92 -10.67 1.29
C MET A 206 -0.60 -9.27 0.78
N CYS A 207 0.67 -8.92 0.81
CA CYS A 207 1.18 -7.73 0.14
C CYS A 207 2.00 -8.22 -1.05
N ASP A 208 1.66 -7.72 -2.24
CA ASP A 208 2.40 -8.00 -3.46
C ASP A 208 2.68 -6.68 -4.18
N SER A 209 3.73 -6.68 -5.00
CA SER A 209 4.16 -5.48 -5.73
C SER A 209 3.84 -5.65 -7.21
N PHE A 210 3.05 -4.71 -7.74
CA PHE A 210 2.78 -4.59 -9.16
C PHE A 210 2.85 -3.11 -9.55
N ASP A 211 3.45 -2.80 -10.70
CA ASP A 211 3.65 -1.41 -11.17
C ASP A 211 4.37 -0.50 -10.16
N SER A 212 5.40 -1.02 -9.47
CA SER A 212 6.16 -0.30 -8.43
C SER A 212 5.31 0.18 -7.23
N GLN A 213 4.08 -0.32 -7.08
CA GLN A 213 3.20 -0.04 -5.95
C GLN A 213 2.91 -1.31 -5.13
N GLU A 214 2.82 -1.16 -3.81
CA GLU A 214 2.38 -2.23 -2.92
C GLU A 214 0.86 -2.34 -2.92
N HIS A 215 0.35 -3.53 -3.22
CA HIS A 215 -1.06 -3.87 -3.17
C HIS A 215 -1.33 -4.86 -2.04
N TYR A 216 -2.24 -4.47 -1.15
CA TYR A 216 -2.73 -5.34 -0.09
C TYR A 216 -3.98 -6.04 -0.59
N VAL A 217 -3.93 -7.36 -0.74
CA VAL A 217 -5.05 -8.11 -1.32
C VAL A 217 -5.39 -9.32 -0.49
N GLU A 218 -6.63 -9.76 -0.63
CA GLU A 218 -7.06 -11.03 -0.08
C GLU A 218 -6.13 -12.13 -0.58
N ARG A 219 -5.67 -12.97 0.35
CA ARG A 219 -4.69 -14.00 0.06
C ARG A 219 -5.27 -14.99 -0.93
N HIS A 220 -4.51 -15.20 -1.99
CA HIS A 220 -4.81 -16.13 -3.04
C HIS A 220 -3.54 -16.87 -3.47
N GLU A 221 -3.72 -17.93 -4.22
CA GLU A 221 -2.65 -18.72 -4.80
C GLU A 221 -2.92 -18.91 -6.29
N ILE A 222 -1.88 -18.73 -7.10
CA ILE A 222 -1.91 -19.11 -8.51
C ILE A 222 -1.28 -20.49 -8.64
N PHE A 223 -2.00 -21.42 -9.26
CA PHE A 223 -1.61 -22.82 -9.41
C PHE A 223 -1.77 -23.25 -10.87
N ALA A 224 -1.00 -24.27 -11.29
CA ALA A 224 -1.19 -24.90 -12.61
C ALA A 224 -2.44 -25.79 -12.57
N ALA A 225 -3.40 -25.52 -13.45
CA ALA A 225 -4.67 -26.24 -13.47
C ALA A 225 -4.47 -27.71 -13.88
N GLN A 226 -5.27 -28.58 -13.31
CA GLN A 226 -5.32 -30.00 -13.58
C GLN A 226 -6.59 -30.36 -14.36
N PRO A 227 -6.66 -31.55 -15.01
CA PRO A 227 -7.87 -31.98 -15.72
C PRO A 227 -9.14 -31.97 -14.84
N ALA A 228 -9.00 -32.20 -13.53
CA ALA A 228 -10.11 -32.15 -12.58
C ALA A 228 -10.70 -30.73 -12.40
N ASP A 229 -9.93 -29.67 -12.69
CA ASP A 229 -10.37 -28.29 -12.52
C ASP A 229 -11.22 -27.78 -13.70
N VAL A 230 -11.17 -28.45 -14.85
CA VAL A 230 -11.80 -28.00 -16.12
C VAL A 230 -13.28 -27.68 -15.94
N SER A 231 -14.03 -28.48 -15.17
CA SER A 231 -15.45 -28.21 -14.90
C SER A 231 -15.66 -26.84 -14.25
N ARG A 232 -14.81 -26.47 -13.28
CA ARG A 232 -14.89 -25.19 -12.59
C ARG A 232 -14.40 -24.05 -13.48
N LEU A 233 -13.38 -24.28 -14.31
CA LEU A 233 -12.90 -23.28 -15.27
C LEU A 233 -13.97 -22.92 -16.31
N LEU A 234 -14.74 -23.91 -16.77
CA LEU A 234 -15.85 -23.67 -17.69
C LEU A 234 -16.99 -22.89 -17.05
N GLU A 235 -17.34 -23.19 -15.81
CA GLU A 235 -18.33 -22.43 -15.05
C GLU A 235 -17.92 -20.96 -14.93
N ILE A 236 -16.65 -20.71 -14.60
CA ILE A 236 -16.09 -19.36 -14.54
C ILE A 236 -16.16 -18.68 -15.90
N TRP A 237 -15.70 -19.34 -16.96
CA TRP A 237 -15.75 -18.82 -18.33
C TRP A 237 -17.17 -18.41 -18.71
N GLU A 238 -18.15 -19.31 -18.50
CA GLU A 238 -19.54 -19.07 -18.87
C GLU A 238 -20.13 -17.90 -18.06
N ALA A 239 -19.93 -17.86 -16.74
CA ALA A 239 -20.40 -16.77 -15.88
C ALA A 239 -19.78 -15.42 -16.27
N SER A 240 -18.47 -15.38 -16.54
CA SER A 240 -17.76 -14.19 -16.97
C SER A 240 -18.24 -13.71 -18.34
N VAL A 241 -18.43 -14.62 -19.30
CA VAL A 241 -18.94 -14.31 -20.65
C VAL A 241 -20.34 -13.70 -20.55
N ARG A 242 -21.26 -14.32 -19.82
CA ARG A 242 -22.62 -13.79 -19.62
C ARG A 242 -22.62 -12.40 -18.97
N ALA A 243 -21.69 -12.14 -18.07
CA ALA A 243 -21.58 -10.87 -17.36
C ALA A 243 -20.92 -9.73 -18.15
N THR A 244 -20.15 -10.03 -19.21
CA THR A 244 -19.29 -9.02 -19.88
C THR A 244 -19.40 -8.99 -21.40
N HIS A 245 -19.86 -10.07 -22.02
CA HIS A 245 -19.98 -10.22 -23.47
C HIS A 245 -21.46 -10.18 -23.89
N HIS A 246 -22.18 -9.11 -23.51
CA HIS A 246 -23.62 -8.96 -23.79
C HIS A 246 -23.98 -8.95 -25.28
N PHE A 247 -22.98 -8.84 -26.15
CA PHE A 247 -23.13 -8.96 -27.60
C PHE A 247 -23.25 -10.42 -28.09
N LEU A 248 -22.89 -11.41 -27.26
CA LEU A 248 -23.07 -12.83 -27.56
C LEU A 248 -24.47 -13.28 -27.19
N SER A 249 -25.12 -14.03 -28.09
CA SER A 249 -26.40 -14.67 -27.79
C SER A 249 -26.21 -15.96 -26.99
N GLU A 250 -27.29 -16.49 -26.39
CA GLU A 250 -27.28 -17.83 -25.79
C GLU A 250 -26.85 -18.92 -26.78
N GLY A 251 -27.24 -18.77 -28.06
CA GLY A 251 -26.83 -19.69 -29.11
C GLY A 251 -25.31 -19.66 -29.33
N ASP A 252 -24.69 -18.47 -29.29
CA ASP A 252 -23.24 -18.32 -29.39
C ASP A 252 -22.52 -18.93 -28.20
N ILE A 253 -23.00 -18.70 -26.98
CA ILE A 253 -22.41 -19.28 -25.77
C ILE A 253 -22.47 -20.81 -25.84
N ARG A 254 -23.62 -21.39 -26.21
CA ARG A 254 -23.78 -22.84 -26.37
C ARG A 254 -22.92 -23.41 -27.50
N TYR A 255 -22.63 -22.62 -28.53
CA TYR A 255 -21.71 -22.99 -29.60
C TYR A 255 -20.25 -23.00 -29.13
N PHE A 256 -19.81 -21.98 -28.38
CA PHE A 256 -18.43 -21.87 -27.92
C PHE A 256 -18.09 -22.80 -26.76
N LEU A 257 -19.05 -23.11 -25.88
CA LEU A 257 -18.84 -23.93 -24.69
C LEU A 257 -18.14 -25.28 -24.96
N PRO A 258 -18.59 -26.13 -25.91
CA PRO A 258 -17.87 -27.37 -26.23
C PRO A 258 -16.49 -27.10 -26.83
N LEU A 259 -16.29 -26.03 -27.60
CA LEU A 259 -14.97 -25.68 -28.16
C LEU A 259 -13.99 -25.28 -27.05
N VAL A 260 -14.46 -24.50 -26.06
CA VAL A 260 -13.64 -24.11 -24.90
C VAL A 260 -13.23 -25.34 -24.10
N ARG A 261 -14.18 -26.26 -23.82
CA ARG A 261 -13.92 -27.48 -23.06
C ARG A 261 -12.99 -28.44 -23.79
N ASP A 262 -13.30 -28.77 -25.04
CA ASP A 262 -12.72 -29.93 -25.72
C ASP A 262 -11.51 -29.56 -26.58
N LYS A 263 -11.37 -28.27 -26.96
CA LYS A 263 -10.29 -27.81 -27.85
C LYS A 263 -9.38 -26.77 -27.21
N TYR A 264 -9.93 -25.68 -26.68
CA TYR A 264 -9.12 -24.54 -26.26
C TYR A 264 -8.41 -24.75 -24.92
N ILE A 265 -9.13 -25.09 -23.85
CA ILE A 265 -8.50 -25.33 -22.54
C ILE A 265 -7.42 -26.44 -22.63
N PRO A 266 -7.65 -27.58 -23.30
CA PRO A 266 -6.63 -28.62 -23.44
C PRO A 266 -5.39 -28.22 -24.25
N SER A 267 -5.48 -27.18 -25.09
CA SER A 267 -4.35 -26.71 -25.92
C SER A 267 -3.49 -25.63 -25.27
N LEU A 268 -3.81 -25.21 -24.04
CA LEU A 268 -3.16 -24.07 -23.37
C LEU A 268 -2.44 -24.51 -22.10
N GLU A 269 -1.41 -23.75 -21.70
CA GLU A 269 -0.89 -23.78 -20.35
C GLU A 269 -1.84 -23.00 -19.44
N VAL A 270 -2.62 -23.71 -18.62
CA VAL A 270 -3.69 -23.09 -17.82
C VAL A 270 -3.28 -22.93 -16.36
N TYR A 271 -3.49 -21.72 -15.84
CA TYR A 271 -3.24 -21.36 -14.45
C TYR A 271 -4.52 -20.84 -13.79
N GLY A 272 -4.93 -21.46 -12.70
CA GLY A 272 -6.05 -21.00 -11.88
C GLY A 272 -5.59 -20.07 -10.76
N ILE A 273 -6.50 -19.23 -10.26
CA ILE A 273 -6.31 -18.42 -9.04
C ILE A 273 -7.37 -18.81 -8.00
N ARG A 274 -6.95 -19.24 -6.81
CA ARG A 274 -7.83 -19.70 -5.72
C ARG A 274 -7.62 -18.94 -4.43
N ASN A 275 -8.66 -18.82 -3.61
CA ASN A 275 -8.55 -18.21 -2.28
C ASN A 275 -8.07 -19.23 -1.22
N LEU A 276 -8.08 -18.82 0.05
CA LEU A 276 -7.68 -19.70 1.17
C LEU A 276 -8.63 -20.89 1.43
N ASP A 277 -9.85 -20.84 0.91
CA ASP A 277 -10.86 -21.92 1.02
C ASP A 277 -10.82 -22.85 -0.21
N ASP A 278 -9.75 -22.80 -1.00
CA ASP A 278 -9.58 -23.55 -2.26
C ASP A 278 -10.63 -23.24 -3.35
N LYS A 279 -11.43 -22.17 -3.19
CA LYS A 279 -12.36 -21.72 -4.23
C LYS A 279 -11.58 -21.12 -5.39
N ILE A 280 -11.69 -21.72 -6.57
CA ILE A 280 -11.15 -21.15 -7.82
C ILE A 280 -12.02 -19.94 -8.23
N MET A 281 -11.40 -18.77 -8.29
CA MET A 281 -12.03 -17.47 -8.57
C MET A 281 -11.81 -17.00 -10.01
N GLY A 282 -10.82 -17.56 -10.70
CA GLY A 282 -10.48 -17.18 -12.06
C GLY A 282 -9.41 -18.07 -12.66
N PHE A 283 -9.11 -17.87 -13.94
CA PHE A 283 -8.01 -18.55 -14.60
C PHE A 283 -7.47 -17.76 -15.78
N MET A 284 -6.28 -18.19 -16.22
CA MET A 284 -5.57 -17.71 -17.39
C MET A 284 -5.13 -18.91 -18.23
N GLY A 285 -5.25 -18.82 -19.54
CA GLY A 285 -4.67 -19.74 -20.50
C GLY A 285 -3.57 -19.05 -21.32
N LEU A 286 -2.39 -19.67 -21.37
CA LEU A 286 -1.23 -19.16 -22.10
C LEU A 286 -0.92 -20.05 -23.30
N ALA A 287 -0.58 -19.42 -24.42
CA ALA A 287 0.10 -20.04 -25.56
C ALA A 287 1.28 -19.15 -25.93
N GLU A 288 2.50 -19.72 -25.93
CA GLU A 288 3.73 -18.95 -26.19
C GLU A 288 3.80 -17.68 -25.30
N ASN A 289 3.95 -16.49 -25.89
CA ASN A 289 3.96 -15.20 -25.20
C ASN A 289 2.61 -14.48 -25.28
N LYS A 290 1.50 -15.22 -25.39
CA LYS A 290 0.15 -14.67 -25.51
C LYS A 290 -0.77 -15.21 -24.42
N VAL A 291 -1.56 -14.32 -23.82
CA VAL A 291 -2.67 -14.69 -22.95
C VAL A 291 -3.91 -14.87 -23.81
N GLU A 292 -4.20 -16.12 -24.16
CA GLU A 292 -5.32 -16.51 -25.00
C GLU A 292 -6.65 -16.51 -24.23
N MET A 293 -6.60 -16.72 -22.92
CA MET A 293 -7.77 -16.70 -22.05
C MET A 293 -7.46 -16.00 -20.74
N LEU A 294 -8.36 -15.12 -20.29
CA LEU A 294 -8.32 -14.53 -18.96
C LEU A 294 -9.74 -14.27 -18.48
N PHE A 295 -10.21 -15.06 -17.51
CA PHE A 295 -11.56 -14.96 -16.99
C PHE A 295 -11.55 -14.98 -15.46
N ILE A 296 -12.25 -14.02 -14.86
CA ILE A 296 -12.48 -13.93 -13.41
C ILE A 296 -13.99 -14.04 -13.18
N HIS A 297 -14.40 -14.89 -12.24
CA HIS A 297 -15.81 -15.04 -11.88
C HIS A 297 -16.41 -13.68 -11.50
N PRO A 298 -17.64 -13.34 -11.94
CA PRO A 298 -18.23 -12.02 -11.70
C PRO A 298 -18.22 -11.56 -10.23
N ASP A 299 -18.50 -12.46 -9.28
CA ASP A 299 -18.49 -12.17 -7.84
C ASP A 299 -17.09 -11.84 -7.26
N ASP A 300 -16.05 -12.20 -8.00
CA ASP A 300 -14.65 -12.02 -7.63
C ASP A 300 -13.96 -10.96 -8.52
N ALA A 301 -14.70 -10.38 -9.48
CA ALA A 301 -14.22 -9.31 -10.36
C ALA A 301 -13.94 -8.01 -9.60
N GLY A 302 -13.08 -7.16 -10.15
CA GLY A 302 -12.73 -5.87 -9.54
C GLY A 302 -11.79 -5.96 -8.33
N ARG A 303 -11.40 -7.17 -7.89
CA ARG A 303 -10.46 -7.41 -6.77
C ARG A 303 -8.98 -7.42 -7.17
N GLY A 304 -8.66 -7.13 -8.44
CA GLY A 304 -7.29 -7.14 -8.96
C GLY A 304 -6.76 -8.51 -9.40
N LEU A 305 -7.53 -9.59 -9.25
CA LEU A 305 -7.13 -10.97 -9.57
C LEU A 305 -6.60 -11.14 -11.01
N GLY A 306 -7.22 -10.47 -11.99
CA GLY A 306 -6.75 -10.49 -13.37
C GLY A 306 -5.35 -9.91 -13.53
N ALA A 307 -5.02 -8.83 -12.80
CA ALA A 307 -3.70 -8.23 -12.85
C ALA A 307 -2.63 -9.15 -12.24
N PHE A 308 -2.97 -9.92 -11.20
CA PHE A 308 -2.08 -10.96 -10.65
C PHE A 308 -1.79 -12.07 -11.64
N LEU A 309 -2.80 -12.54 -12.37
CA LEU A 309 -2.61 -13.52 -13.43
C LEU A 309 -1.72 -12.98 -14.55
N ILE A 310 -1.90 -11.72 -14.98
CA ILE A 310 -1.01 -11.08 -15.95
C ILE A 310 0.42 -10.93 -15.41
N ALA A 311 0.59 -10.51 -14.16
CA ALA A 311 1.91 -10.43 -13.54
C ALA A 311 2.60 -11.80 -13.50
N LYS A 312 1.84 -12.88 -13.29
CA LYS A 312 2.34 -14.25 -13.41
C LYS A 312 2.70 -14.60 -14.85
N ALA A 313 1.91 -14.21 -15.85
CA ALA A 313 2.23 -14.42 -17.26
C ALA A 313 3.56 -13.75 -17.63
N VAL A 314 3.76 -12.49 -17.26
CA VAL A 314 5.01 -11.75 -17.47
C VAL A 314 6.19 -12.46 -16.80
N LYS A 315 6.01 -12.98 -15.58
CA LYS A 315 7.06 -13.76 -14.89
C LYS A 315 7.39 -15.09 -15.59
N LEU A 316 6.41 -15.72 -16.24
CA LEU A 316 6.57 -17.01 -16.91
C LEU A 316 7.11 -16.88 -18.34
N LYS A 317 6.67 -15.87 -19.09
CA LYS A 317 6.87 -15.74 -20.54
C LYS A 317 7.75 -14.54 -20.93
N GLY A 318 7.97 -13.61 -20.00
CA GLY A 318 8.67 -12.36 -20.28
C GLY A 318 7.79 -11.35 -21.00
N LYS A 319 8.46 -10.37 -21.61
CA LYS A 319 7.86 -9.37 -22.50
C LYS A 319 8.57 -9.41 -23.87
N PRO A 320 7.93 -8.97 -24.97
CA PRO A 320 6.54 -8.51 -25.04
C PRO A 320 5.53 -9.63 -24.75
N LEU A 321 4.40 -9.24 -24.16
CA LEU A 321 3.28 -10.14 -23.86
C LEU A 321 2.05 -9.68 -24.65
N PHE A 322 1.35 -10.61 -25.29
CA PHE A 322 0.24 -10.29 -26.20
C PHE A 322 -1.12 -10.70 -25.63
N VAL A 323 -2.17 -9.97 -26.00
CA VAL A 323 -3.57 -10.33 -25.76
C VAL A 323 -4.44 -9.98 -26.95
N ASP A 324 -5.48 -10.77 -27.16
CA ASP A 324 -6.58 -10.45 -28.06
C ASP A 324 -7.81 -10.17 -27.22
N VAL A 325 -8.45 -9.02 -27.47
CA VAL A 325 -9.67 -8.63 -26.75
C VAL A 325 -10.75 -8.27 -27.75
N ASN A 326 -11.97 -8.74 -27.48
CA ASN A 326 -13.10 -8.35 -28.31
C ASN A 326 -13.39 -6.85 -28.16
N GLU A 327 -13.50 -6.14 -29.28
CA GLU A 327 -13.73 -4.69 -29.34
C GLU A 327 -15.02 -4.27 -28.60
N GLN A 328 -16.02 -5.14 -28.60
CA GLN A 328 -17.31 -4.91 -27.95
C GLN A 328 -17.26 -5.12 -26.42
N ASN A 329 -16.08 -5.42 -25.86
CA ASN A 329 -15.84 -5.48 -24.42
C ASN A 329 -14.94 -4.30 -23.95
N PRO A 330 -15.49 -3.07 -23.83
CA PRO A 330 -14.72 -1.89 -23.45
C PRO A 330 -14.19 -1.96 -22.01
N ALA A 331 -14.76 -2.80 -21.15
CA ALA A 331 -14.26 -3.02 -19.80
C ALA A 331 -12.93 -3.79 -19.80
N ALA A 332 -12.81 -4.81 -20.66
CA ALA A 332 -11.57 -5.57 -20.83
C ALA A 332 -10.47 -4.73 -21.47
N ILE A 333 -10.80 -3.90 -22.48
CA ILE A 333 -9.84 -2.97 -23.10
C ILE A 333 -9.24 -2.03 -22.05
N ARG A 334 -10.09 -1.33 -21.27
CA ARG A 334 -9.64 -0.46 -20.17
C ARG A 334 -8.88 -1.20 -19.06
N PHE A 335 -9.11 -2.50 -18.91
CA PHE A 335 -8.35 -3.31 -17.97
C PHE A 335 -6.91 -3.51 -18.46
N TYR A 336 -6.73 -3.89 -19.73
CA TYR A 336 -5.41 -4.09 -20.32
C TYR A 336 -4.63 -2.77 -20.47
N GLU A 337 -5.28 -1.68 -20.87
CA GLU A 337 -4.66 -0.34 -20.95
C GLU A 337 -4.10 0.10 -19.60
N ARG A 338 -4.83 -0.12 -18.49
CA ARG A 338 -4.36 0.20 -17.14
C ARG A 338 -3.14 -0.63 -16.69
N ILE A 339 -2.92 -1.79 -17.31
CA ILE A 339 -1.74 -2.62 -17.08
C ILE A 339 -0.56 -2.18 -17.96
N GLY A 340 -0.80 -1.29 -18.93
CA GLY A 340 0.22 -0.77 -19.85
C GLY A 340 0.23 -1.48 -21.22
N PHE A 341 -0.79 -2.28 -21.53
CA PHE A 341 -0.94 -2.80 -22.89
C PHE A 341 -1.31 -1.67 -23.86
N LYS A 342 -0.80 -1.73 -25.09
CA LYS A 342 -1.07 -0.81 -26.18
C LYS A 342 -1.70 -1.58 -27.35
N SER A 343 -2.68 -0.97 -28.02
CA SER A 343 -3.26 -1.55 -29.24
C SER A 343 -2.24 -1.53 -30.37
N ILE A 344 -2.05 -2.68 -31.04
CA ILE A 344 -1.12 -2.86 -32.15
C ILE A 344 -1.81 -3.28 -33.45
N GLY A 345 -3.12 -3.58 -33.41
CA GLY A 345 -3.87 -3.94 -34.60
C GLY A 345 -5.34 -4.27 -34.31
N ARG A 346 -6.10 -4.51 -35.37
CA ARG A 346 -7.52 -4.89 -35.30
C ARG A 346 -7.88 -5.87 -36.41
N SER A 347 -8.73 -6.84 -36.09
CA SER A 347 -9.38 -7.76 -37.04
C SER A 347 -10.89 -7.55 -37.04
N GLU A 348 -11.52 -7.54 -38.21
CA GLU A 348 -12.99 -7.39 -38.33
C GLU A 348 -13.77 -8.60 -37.83
N LEU A 349 -13.16 -9.79 -37.90
CA LEU A 349 -13.76 -11.07 -37.56
C LEU A 349 -12.99 -11.75 -36.44
N ASP A 350 -13.67 -12.63 -35.70
CA ASP A 350 -13.01 -13.53 -34.76
C ASP A 350 -12.34 -14.73 -35.47
N ALA A 351 -11.64 -15.55 -34.71
CA ALA A 351 -10.96 -16.75 -35.22
C ALA A 351 -11.90 -17.81 -35.84
N THR A 352 -13.23 -17.66 -35.67
CA THR A 352 -14.26 -18.53 -36.27
C THR A 352 -14.96 -17.88 -37.47
N GLY A 353 -14.56 -16.66 -37.86
CA GLY A 353 -15.14 -15.91 -38.96
C GLY A 353 -16.44 -15.18 -38.61
N LYS A 354 -16.81 -15.08 -37.32
CA LYS A 354 -17.98 -14.31 -36.88
C LYS A 354 -17.66 -12.81 -36.80
N PRO A 355 -18.65 -11.92 -36.99
CA PRO A 355 -18.48 -10.47 -36.99
C PRO A 355 -18.32 -9.91 -35.56
N PHE A 356 -17.29 -10.37 -34.89
CA PHE A 356 -16.92 -10.03 -33.52
C PHE A 356 -15.50 -9.46 -33.56
N PRO A 357 -15.34 -8.15 -33.82
CA PRO A 357 -14.03 -7.56 -34.04
C PRO A 357 -13.10 -7.74 -32.85
N ILE A 358 -11.83 -7.97 -33.15
CA ILE A 358 -10.78 -8.22 -32.16
C ILE A 358 -9.75 -7.09 -32.23
N ILE A 359 -9.39 -6.55 -31.07
CA ILE A 359 -8.25 -5.65 -30.90
C ILE A 359 -7.06 -6.50 -30.44
N HIS A 360 -5.95 -6.39 -31.15
CA HIS A 360 -4.68 -7.00 -30.78
C HIS A 360 -3.90 -6.01 -29.93
N MET A 361 -3.48 -6.42 -28.73
CA MET A 361 -2.73 -5.56 -27.82
C MET A 361 -1.42 -6.20 -27.35
N GLU A 362 -0.44 -5.37 -27.07
CA GLU A 362 0.90 -5.75 -26.61
C GLU A 362 1.26 -5.01 -25.34
N LEU A 363 1.81 -5.72 -24.35
CA LEU A 363 2.53 -5.14 -23.23
C LEU A 363 4.02 -5.09 -23.60
N PRO A 364 4.57 -3.92 -23.95
CA PRO A 364 5.91 -3.80 -24.51
C PRO A 364 6.97 -4.10 -23.46
N ASP A 365 8.12 -4.59 -23.92
CA ASP A 365 9.30 -4.68 -23.07
C ASP A 365 9.73 -3.27 -22.64
N SER A 366 10.14 -3.12 -21.38
CA SER A 366 10.45 -1.83 -20.74
C SER A 366 11.68 -1.12 -21.35
N GLY A 367 12.28 -1.70 -22.39
CA GLY A 367 13.33 -1.09 -23.21
C GLY A 367 12.87 -0.32 -24.46
N ALA A 368 11.57 -0.35 -24.81
CA ALA A 368 11.07 0.20 -26.08
C ALA A 368 10.58 1.67 -26.02
N GLU A 369 10.49 2.32 -24.85
CA GLU A 369 10.03 3.73 -24.74
C GLU A 369 11.13 4.78 -24.94
N LYS A 370 12.22 4.44 -25.64
CA LYS A 370 13.16 5.42 -26.19
C LYS A 370 13.25 5.28 -27.71
N GLY A 371 12.25 5.81 -28.39
CA GLY A 371 12.29 5.98 -29.84
C GLY A 371 10.94 6.44 -30.38
N GLU A 372 10.98 7.57 -31.10
CA GLU A 372 9.93 8.11 -31.98
C GLU A 372 8.80 8.86 -31.24
N GLU A 373 8.59 10.18 -31.40
CA GLU A 373 9.13 11.19 -32.33
C GLU A 373 9.04 12.59 -31.66
#